data_AF-A0A7S2EWM8-F1
#
_entry.id   AF-A0A7S2EWM8-F1
#
_cell.length_a   1.000
_cell.length_b   1.000
_cell.length_c   1.000
_cell.angle_alpha   90.00
_cell.angle_beta   90.00
_cell.angle_gamma   90.00
#
_symmetry.space_group_name_H-M   'P 1'
#
loop_
_entity.id
_entity.type
_entity.pdbx_description
1 polymer ?
#
loop_
_entity_poly.entity_id
_entity_poly.type
_entity_poly.pdbx_seq_one_letter_code
_entity_poly.pdbx_strand_id
1 'polypeptide(L)'
;GGEGDADVLYTEAELQACVDKIELIDFHQTVSVGRGLKFHALNAGHVLGAAMFLLEIGGRTVLYTGDYSMEDDRHLMAAEVPAAKPDVLMVESTYGVQVHASRAEREARFTSTVERVVTRGGRCLIPVFALGRAQELLLILDEYWQGNPHLQNVPIWYASKLASRALRVYQTYANMMNARIRAQMDLGNPFAFRYIRNLKSIDVASFDDRGPSVVFASPGMLQSGVSRQ
;
A
#
# COMPACT_ATOMS: atom_id res chain seq x y z
N GLY A 1 -20.14 21.98 29.02
CA GLY A 1 -20.14 23.10 28.06
C GLY A 1 -19.57 22.56 26.79
N GLY A 2 -20.36 22.61 25.71
CA GLY A 2 -20.06 21.93 24.46
C GLY A 2 -18.91 22.58 23.69
N GLU A 3 -17.86 21.80 23.50
CA GLU A 3 -17.00 21.84 22.32
C GLU A 3 -17.37 20.55 21.58
N GLY A 4 -18.41 20.56 20.76
CA GLY A 4 -18.25 21.00 19.38
C GLY A 4 -17.93 19.75 18.57
N ASP A 5 -18.98 19.09 18.10
CA ASP A 5 -18.97 18.05 17.07
C ASP A 5 -18.28 18.62 15.82
N ALA A 6 -16.94 18.60 15.83
CA ALA A 6 -16.11 19.36 14.92
C ALA A 6 -16.19 18.74 13.52
N ASP A 7 -17.11 19.27 12.74
CA ASP A 7 -17.20 19.22 11.27
C ASP A 7 -16.90 17.85 10.64
N VAL A 8 -17.59 16.82 11.14
CA VAL A 8 -17.53 15.48 10.56
C VAL A 8 -18.32 15.48 9.24
N LEU A 9 -17.62 15.29 8.11
CA LEU A 9 -18.22 15.38 6.76
C LEU A 9 -19.34 14.36 6.50
N TYR A 10 -19.31 13.20 7.17
CA TYR A 10 -20.30 12.13 7.03
C TYR A 10 -20.25 11.17 8.22
N THR A 11 -21.37 10.52 8.49
CA THR A 11 -21.54 9.51 9.54
C THR A 11 -21.20 8.10 9.04
N GLU A 12 -20.93 7.18 9.97
CA GLU A 12 -20.73 5.75 9.64
C GLU A 12 -21.94 5.15 8.91
N ALA A 13 -23.16 5.60 9.27
CA ALA A 13 -24.39 5.15 8.62
C ALA A 13 -24.46 5.61 7.15
N GLU A 14 -24.03 6.83 6.85
CA GLU A 14 -23.95 7.34 5.48
C GLU A 14 -22.86 6.63 4.67
N LEU A 15 -21.73 6.31 5.29
CA LEU A 15 -20.68 5.50 4.67
C LEU A 15 -21.23 4.11 4.29
N GLN A 16 -21.92 3.42 5.20
CA GLN A 16 -22.49 2.11 4.93
C GLN A 16 -23.54 2.16 3.80
N ALA A 17 -24.42 3.17 3.83
CA ALA A 17 -25.42 3.37 2.77
C ALA A 17 -24.81 3.67 1.39
N CYS A 18 -23.58 4.21 1.35
CA CYS A 18 -22.81 4.40 0.12
C CYS A 18 -22.21 3.07 -0.36
N VAL A 19 -21.61 2.28 0.55
CA VAL A 19 -21.01 0.98 0.23
C VAL A 19 -22.02 0.03 -0.41
N ASP A 20 -23.26 0.01 0.06
CA ASP A 20 -24.33 -0.85 -0.46
C ASP A 20 -24.71 -0.55 -1.93
N LYS A 21 -24.27 0.59 -2.47
CA LYS A 21 -24.52 1.02 -3.87
C LYS A 21 -23.31 0.81 -4.79
N ILE A 22 -22.19 0.32 -4.26
CA ILE A 22 -20.96 0.11 -5.03
C ILE A 22 -21.07 -1.21 -5.80
N GLU A 23 -20.96 -1.14 -7.12
CA GLU A 23 -20.80 -2.32 -7.96
C GLU A 23 -19.31 -2.63 -8.15
N LEU A 24 -18.95 -3.90 -7.95
CA LEU A 24 -17.59 -4.38 -8.17
C LEU A 24 -17.39 -4.72 -9.64
N ILE A 25 -16.21 -4.38 -10.14
CA ILE A 25 -15.77 -4.74 -11.49
C ILE A 25 -14.43 -5.44 -11.40
N ASP A 26 -14.25 -6.49 -12.17
CA ASP A 26 -12.95 -7.11 -12.35
C ASP A 26 -12.11 -6.32 -13.36
N PHE A 27 -10.79 -6.44 -13.27
CA PHE A 27 -9.92 -5.96 -14.35
C PHE A 27 -10.32 -6.63 -15.66
N HIS A 28 -10.29 -5.86 -16.75
CA HIS A 28 -10.68 -6.25 -18.11
C HIS A 28 -12.16 -6.58 -18.30
N GLN A 29 -12.99 -6.51 -17.26
CA GLN A 29 -14.45 -6.62 -17.40
C GLN A 29 -15.00 -5.37 -18.09
N THR A 30 -15.64 -5.56 -19.26
CA THR A 30 -16.32 -4.46 -19.95
C THR A 30 -17.70 -4.22 -19.35
N VAL A 31 -17.91 -3.02 -18.82
CA VAL A 31 -19.20 -2.52 -18.35
C VAL A 31 -19.79 -1.57 -19.39
N SER A 32 -21.07 -1.74 -19.70
CA SER A 32 -21.81 -0.86 -20.62
C SER A 32 -22.87 -0.07 -19.85
N VAL A 33 -22.82 1.26 -19.94
CA VAL A 33 -23.78 2.16 -19.28
C VAL A 33 -24.61 2.86 -20.36
N GLY A 34 -25.89 2.51 -20.42
CA GLY A 34 -26.79 3.01 -21.46
C GLY A 34 -26.35 2.59 -22.86
N ARG A 35 -26.52 3.47 -23.85
CA ARG A 35 -26.25 3.17 -25.28
C ARG A 35 -24.95 3.76 -25.83
N GLY A 36 -24.17 4.48 -25.02
CA GLY A 36 -23.08 5.31 -25.52
C GLY A 36 -21.79 5.30 -24.72
N LEU A 37 -21.75 4.64 -23.56
CA LEU A 37 -20.58 4.54 -22.70
C LEU A 37 -20.26 3.07 -22.44
N LYS A 38 -19.02 2.68 -22.74
CA LYS A 38 -18.42 1.44 -22.25
C LYS A 38 -17.15 1.77 -21.51
N PHE A 39 -16.79 0.98 -20.52
CA PHE A 39 -15.48 1.09 -19.89
C PHE A 39 -15.02 -0.26 -19.35
N HIS A 40 -13.72 -0.39 -19.15
CA HIS A 40 -13.13 -1.47 -18.35
C HIS A 40 -11.96 -0.93 -17.55
N ALA A 41 -11.63 -1.65 -16.47
CA ALA A 41 -10.50 -1.34 -15.61
C ALA A 41 -9.23 -2.09 -16.08
N LEU A 42 -8.10 -1.42 -16.04
CA LEU A 42 -6.75 -1.97 -16.22
C LEU A 42 -5.98 -1.82 -14.91
N ASN A 43 -5.04 -2.71 -14.59
CA ASN A 43 -4.22 -2.56 -13.38
C ASN A 43 -3.33 -1.30 -13.46
N ALA A 44 -3.35 -0.48 -12.40
CA ALA A 44 -2.51 0.72 -12.30
C ALA A 44 -1.20 0.50 -11.53
N GLY A 45 -1.03 -0.64 -10.85
CA GLY A 45 0.22 -1.00 -10.16
C GLY A 45 0.62 -0.14 -8.94
N HIS A 46 -0.15 0.88 -8.59
CA HIS A 46 0.20 1.82 -7.51
C HIS A 46 -0.07 1.27 -6.09
N VAL A 47 -1.28 0.74 -5.88
CA VAL A 47 -1.70 0.01 -4.67
C VAL A 47 -2.54 -1.21 -5.07
N LEU A 48 -2.75 -2.15 -4.15
CA LEU A 48 -3.62 -3.30 -4.41
C LEU A 48 -5.02 -2.85 -4.82
N GLY A 49 -5.45 -3.26 -6.01
CA GLY A 49 -6.76 -2.88 -6.58
C GLY A 49 -6.79 -1.52 -7.27
N ALA A 50 -5.66 -0.80 -7.37
CA ALA A 50 -5.59 0.44 -8.13
C ALA A 50 -5.90 0.18 -9.62
N ALA A 51 -6.77 1.01 -10.19
CA ALA A 51 -7.30 0.82 -11.54
C ALA A 51 -7.16 2.07 -12.39
N MET A 52 -6.75 1.87 -13.64
CA MET A 52 -6.94 2.84 -14.73
C MET A 52 -8.22 2.49 -15.46
N PHE A 53 -9.02 3.48 -15.84
CA PHE A 53 -10.27 3.27 -16.57
C PHE A 53 -10.09 3.65 -18.02
N LEU A 54 -10.28 2.69 -18.93
CA LEU A 54 -10.37 2.94 -20.36
C LEU A 54 -11.84 3.05 -20.74
N LEU A 55 -12.27 4.26 -21.09
CA LEU A 55 -13.64 4.58 -21.48
C LEU A 55 -13.74 4.67 -23.01
N GLU A 56 -14.84 4.18 -23.56
CA GLU A 56 -15.26 4.36 -24.94
C GLU A 56 -16.58 5.13 -24.96
N ILE A 57 -16.55 6.35 -25.52
CA ILE A 57 -17.69 7.25 -25.58
C ILE A 57 -17.81 7.82 -26.99
N GLY A 58 -18.92 7.52 -27.68
CA GLY A 58 -19.17 8.06 -29.02
C GLY A 58 -18.08 7.70 -30.05
N GLY A 59 -17.48 6.52 -29.94
CA GLY A 59 -16.38 6.06 -30.79
C GLY A 59 -15.02 6.69 -30.49
N ARG A 60 -14.89 7.41 -29.37
CA ARG A 60 -13.62 7.95 -28.85
C ARG A 60 -13.22 7.26 -27.57
N THR A 61 -11.91 7.18 -27.35
CA THR A 61 -11.32 6.50 -26.20
C THR A 61 -10.64 7.49 -25.25
N VAL A 62 -10.93 7.36 -23.96
CA VAL A 62 -10.30 8.15 -22.89
C VAL A 62 -9.69 7.19 -21.88
N LEU A 63 -8.40 7.31 -21.60
CA LEU A 63 -7.76 6.62 -20.49
C LEU A 63 -7.60 7.58 -19.32
N TYR A 64 -8.24 7.27 -18.18
CA TYR A 64 -7.99 7.93 -16.90
C TYR A 64 -7.13 7.03 -16.04
N THR A 65 -5.93 7.48 -15.68
CA THR A 65 -4.96 6.62 -14.98
C THR A 65 -5.17 6.56 -13.47
N GLY A 66 -5.74 7.60 -12.86
CA GLY A 66 -5.52 7.83 -11.43
C GLY A 66 -4.02 7.89 -11.12
N ASP A 67 -3.63 7.42 -9.93
CA ASP A 67 -2.22 7.23 -9.57
C ASP A 67 -1.74 5.87 -10.07
N TYR A 68 -0.61 5.84 -10.78
CA TYR A 68 -0.08 4.62 -11.41
C TYR A 68 1.43 4.46 -11.19
N SER A 69 1.92 3.23 -11.26
CA SER A 69 3.34 2.92 -11.19
C SER A 69 3.74 2.04 -12.35
N MET A 70 4.70 2.48 -13.18
CA MET A 70 5.27 1.67 -14.27
C MET A 70 6.38 0.73 -13.79
N GLU A 71 6.65 0.68 -12.48
CA GLU A 71 7.67 -0.16 -11.88
C GLU A 71 7.02 -1.33 -11.14
N ASP A 72 7.52 -2.55 -11.38
CA ASP A 72 7.15 -3.71 -10.58
C ASP A 72 7.63 -3.52 -9.14
N ASP A 73 6.82 -3.98 -8.18
CA ASP A 73 7.13 -4.02 -6.74
C ASP A 73 7.41 -5.46 -6.28
N ARG A 74 7.69 -5.69 -4.97
CA ARG A 74 7.76 -7.08 -4.45
C ARG A 74 6.39 -7.72 -4.51
N HIS A 75 5.33 -6.92 -4.30
CA HIS A 75 3.96 -7.41 -4.24
C HIS A 75 3.07 -7.00 -5.41
N LEU A 76 3.30 -5.86 -6.07
CA LEU A 76 2.48 -5.41 -7.20
C LEU A 76 3.23 -5.55 -8.52
N MET A 77 2.46 -5.65 -9.60
CA MET A 77 2.95 -5.55 -10.97
C MET A 77 2.85 -4.09 -11.43
N ALA A 78 3.68 -3.71 -12.40
CA ALA A 78 3.58 -2.43 -13.08
C ALA A 78 2.20 -2.21 -13.70
N ALA A 79 1.88 -0.94 -13.94
CA ALA A 79 0.68 -0.50 -14.63
C ALA A 79 0.64 -1.09 -16.04
N GLU A 80 -0.54 -1.50 -16.46
CA GLU A 80 -0.76 -2.05 -17.79
C GLU A 80 -0.72 -0.94 -18.86
N VAL A 81 -0.11 -1.22 -20.00
CA VAL A 81 -0.20 -0.32 -21.17
C VAL A 81 -1.35 -0.83 -22.05
N PRO A 82 -2.38 -0.01 -22.34
CA PRO A 82 -3.46 -0.42 -23.23
C PRO A 82 -2.91 -0.82 -24.61
N ALA A 83 -3.48 -1.87 -25.20
CA ALA A 83 -3.05 -2.37 -26.50
C ALA A 83 -3.23 -1.36 -27.64
N ALA A 84 -4.25 -0.50 -27.54
CA ALA A 84 -4.52 0.58 -28.48
C ALA A 84 -4.26 1.94 -27.83
N LYS A 85 -3.70 2.86 -28.61
CA LYS A 85 -3.47 4.25 -28.16
C LYS A 85 -4.82 4.94 -27.91
N PRO A 86 -5.07 5.51 -26.72
CA PRO A 86 -6.29 6.27 -26.48
C PRO A 86 -6.28 7.61 -27.23
N ASP A 87 -7.46 8.12 -27.60
CA ASP A 87 -7.61 9.46 -28.18
C ASP A 87 -7.25 10.55 -27.16
N VAL A 88 -7.64 10.35 -25.89
CA VAL A 88 -7.37 11.25 -24.77
C VAL A 88 -6.73 10.48 -23.62
N LEU A 89 -5.64 11.02 -23.09
CA LEU A 89 -4.99 10.51 -21.88
C LEU A 89 -5.13 11.54 -20.75
N MET A 90 -5.80 11.15 -19.67
CA MET A 90 -5.85 11.89 -18.42
C MET A 90 -4.90 11.21 -17.43
N VAL A 91 -3.77 11.84 -17.18
CA VAL A 91 -2.67 11.27 -16.39
C VAL A 91 -2.34 12.14 -15.19
N GLU A 92 -1.94 11.51 -14.09
CA GLU A 92 -1.40 12.21 -12.92
C GLU A 92 -0.06 12.90 -13.24
N SER A 93 0.36 13.81 -12.35
CA SER A 93 1.63 14.54 -12.50
C SER A 93 2.36 14.73 -11.18
N THR A 94 2.17 13.81 -10.22
CA THR A 94 2.67 13.93 -8.84
C THR A 94 4.15 14.29 -8.75
N TYR A 95 4.99 13.68 -9.61
CA TYR A 95 6.43 13.91 -9.63
C TYR A 95 6.91 14.87 -10.73
N GLY A 96 6.09 15.16 -11.74
CA GLY A 96 6.43 16.06 -12.84
C GLY A 96 7.77 15.74 -13.50
N VAL A 97 8.79 16.56 -13.20
CA VAL A 97 10.16 16.45 -13.75
C VAL A 97 11.16 15.74 -12.81
N GLN A 98 10.71 15.26 -11.65
CA GLN A 98 11.60 14.57 -10.71
C GLN A 98 12.02 13.21 -11.26
N VAL A 99 13.31 12.91 -11.11
CA VAL A 99 13.89 11.62 -11.51
C VAL A 99 14.22 10.83 -10.25
N HIS A 100 13.72 9.61 -10.18
CA HIS A 100 14.01 8.71 -9.07
C HIS A 100 15.30 7.93 -9.33
N ALA A 101 16.08 7.74 -8.27
CA ALA A 101 17.13 6.72 -8.27
C ALA A 101 16.53 5.34 -8.52
N SER A 102 17.34 4.41 -9.04
CA SER A 102 16.88 3.05 -9.30
C SER A 102 16.33 2.42 -8.03
N ARG A 103 15.40 1.47 -8.19
CA ARG A 103 14.85 0.75 -7.04
C ARG A 103 15.92 0.06 -6.21
N ALA A 104 16.89 -0.59 -6.86
CA ALA A 104 18.01 -1.22 -6.16
C ALA A 104 18.76 -0.22 -5.24
N GLU A 105 19.05 0.99 -5.73
CA GLU A 105 19.71 2.02 -4.92
C GLU A 105 18.81 2.54 -3.78
N ARG A 106 17.51 2.74 -4.05
CA ARG A 106 16.55 3.20 -3.03
C ARG A 106 16.40 2.17 -1.92
N GLU A 107 16.30 0.89 -2.27
CA GLU A 107 16.17 -0.22 -1.33
C GLU A 107 17.44 -0.39 -0.50
N ALA A 108 18.62 -0.41 -1.14
CA ALA A 108 19.89 -0.49 -0.43
C ALA A 108 20.08 0.70 0.52
N ARG A 109 19.70 1.92 0.10
CA ARG A 109 19.74 3.10 0.96
C ARG A 109 18.75 2.99 2.13
N PHE A 110 17.55 2.46 1.89
CA PHE A 110 16.55 2.25 2.93
C PHE A 110 17.05 1.25 3.99
N THR A 111 17.45 0.04 3.57
CA THR A 111 17.88 -1.01 4.50
C THR A 111 19.14 -0.62 5.27
N SER A 112 20.15 -0.04 4.59
CA SER A 112 21.37 0.46 5.25
C SER A 112 21.09 1.58 6.25
N THR A 113 20.11 2.45 5.97
CA THR A 113 19.70 3.50 6.91
C THR A 113 19.06 2.91 8.16
N VAL A 114 18.14 1.95 8.00
CA VAL A 114 17.49 1.26 9.12
C VAL A 114 18.53 0.51 9.96
N GLU A 115 19.40 -0.27 9.31
CA GLU A 115 20.48 -1.02 9.98
C GLU A 115 21.40 -0.10 10.79
N ARG A 116 21.87 1.00 10.19
CA ARG A 116 22.74 1.97 10.88
C ARG A 116 22.07 2.55 12.12
N VAL A 117 20.76 2.75 12.10
CA VAL A 117 20.02 3.27 13.27
C VAL A 117 19.96 2.23 14.38
N VAL A 118 19.66 0.97 14.07
CA VAL A 118 19.48 -0.08 15.10
C VAL A 118 20.81 -0.62 15.63
N THR A 119 21.85 -0.68 14.81
CA THR A 119 23.20 -1.16 15.22
C THR A 119 23.90 -0.22 16.20
N ARG A 120 23.59 1.09 16.16
CA ARG A 120 24.03 2.05 17.19
C ARG A 120 23.14 2.06 18.45
N GLY A 121 22.24 1.10 18.60
CA GLY A 121 21.30 1.01 19.72
C GLY A 121 20.09 1.96 19.63
N GLY A 122 19.87 2.60 18.48
CA GLY A 122 18.77 3.54 18.27
C GLY A 122 17.47 2.88 17.83
N ARG A 123 16.42 3.68 17.77
CA ARG A 123 15.08 3.28 17.33
C ARG A 123 14.73 3.94 16.02
N CYS A 124 14.19 3.16 15.08
CA CYS A 124 13.82 3.63 13.75
C CYS A 124 12.31 3.71 13.63
N LEU A 125 11.75 4.93 13.63
CA LEU A 125 10.35 5.18 13.34
C LEU A 125 10.16 5.36 11.82
N ILE A 126 9.23 4.61 11.24
CA ILE A 126 8.88 4.67 9.81
C ILE A 126 7.39 5.01 9.70
N PRO A 127 7.03 6.29 9.53
CA PRO A 127 5.64 6.67 9.37
C PRO A 127 5.14 6.25 7.98
N VAL A 128 4.06 5.47 7.96
CA VAL A 128 3.47 4.93 6.72
C VAL A 128 1.94 4.98 6.76
N PHE A 129 1.31 5.06 5.59
CA PHE A 129 -0.10 4.74 5.47
C PHE A 129 -0.33 3.25 5.75
N ALA A 130 -1.50 2.90 6.30
CA ALA A 130 -1.80 1.52 6.68
C ALA A 130 -1.95 0.57 5.46
N LEU A 131 -2.14 1.12 4.27
CA LEU A 131 -2.32 0.41 3.01
C LEU A 131 -1.38 1.01 1.95
N GLY A 132 -0.86 0.15 1.06
CA GLY A 132 0.00 0.55 -0.05
C GLY A 132 1.47 0.33 0.26
N ARG A 133 2.24 1.41 0.41
CA ARG A 133 3.71 1.33 0.56
C ARG A 133 4.16 0.61 1.83
N ALA A 134 3.33 0.53 2.88
CA ALA A 134 3.68 -0.21 4.09
C ALA A 134 3.97 -1.68 3.78
N GLN A 135 3.10 -2.35 3.01
CA GLN A 135 3.24 -3.77 2.69
C GLN A 135 4.51 -4.05 1.89
N GLU A 136 4.87 -3.16 0.95
CA GLU A 136 6.15 -3.23 0.24
C GLU A 136 7.32 -3.18 1.22
N LEU A 137 7.40 -2.13 2.05
CA LEU A 137 8.51 -1.93 2.98
C LEU A 137 8.65 -3.06 4.02
N LEU A 138 7.54 -3.64 4.46
CA LEU A 138 7.56 -4.81 5.36
C LEU A 138 8.18 -6.03 4.66
N LEU A 139 7.84 -6.29 3.40
CA LEU A 139 8.48 -7.37 2.62
C LEU A 139 9.99 -7.12 2.44
N ILE A 140 10.39 -5.87 2.15
CA ILE A 140 11.82 -5.52 2.02
C ILE A 140 12.58 -5.84 3.32
N LEU A 141 12.05 -5.42 4.47
CA LEU A 141 12.74 -5.61 5.74
C LEU A 141 12.70 -7.04 6.24
N ASP A 142 11.62 -7.79 6.03
CA ASP A 142 11.57 -9.21 6.42
C ASP A 142 12.61 -10.03 5.65
N GLU A 143 12.73 -9.80 4.33
CA GLU A 143 13.77 -10.39 3.48
C GLU A 143 15.18 -9.96 3.91
N TYR A 144 15.36 -8.66 4.23
CA TYR A 144 16.64 -8.15 4.70
C TYR A 144 17.05 -8.76 6.05
N TRP A 145 16.12 -8.90 7.00
CA TRP A 145 16.37 -9.53 8.30
C TRP A 145 16.69 -11.02 8.14
N GLN A 146 16.00 -11.71 7.22
CA GLN A 146 16.29 -13.12 6.92
C GLN A 146 17.74 -13.30 6.46
N GLY A 147 18.25 -12.41 5.60
CA GLY A 147 19.61 -12.45 5.09
C GLY A 147 20.70 -11.98 6.07
N ASN A 148 20.33 -11.34 7.19
CA ASN A 148 21.27 -10.69 8.11
C ASN A 148 21.08 -11.17 9.57
N PRO A 149 21.70 -12.30 9.97
CA PRO A 149 21.53 -12.90 11.29
C PRO A 149 21.82 -11.97 12.48
N HIS A 150 22.74 -11.02 12.34
CA HIS A 150 23.07 -10.06 13.40
C HIS A 150 21.93 -9.09 13.72
N LEU A 151 20.96 -8.93 12.82
CA LEU A 151 19.79 -8.08 13.02
C LEU A 151 18.58 -8.81 13.59
N GLN A 152 18.58 -10.15 13.58
CA GLN A 152 17.38 -10.94 13.92
C GLN A 152 16.92 -10.81 15.38
N ASN A 153 17.79 -10.31 16.27
CA ASN A 153 17.46 -9.99 17.66
C ASN A 153 16.80 -8.60 17.81
N VAL A 154 16.83 -7.75 16.78
CA VAL A 154 16.19 -6.43 16.78
C VAL A 154 14.74 -6.60 16.33
N PRO A 155 13.75 -6.25 17.17
CA PRO A 155 12.35 -6.40 16.82
C PRO A 155 11.89 -5.36 15.80
N ILE A 156 11.10 -5.80 14.82
CA ILE A 156 10.34 -4.94 13.92
C ILE A 156 8.86 -4.99 14.33
N TRP A 157 8.28 -3.82 14.55
CA TRP A 157 6.89 -3.67 14.97
C TRP A 157 6.08 -2.97 13.90
N TYR A 158 4.86 -3.45 13.67
CA TYR A 158 3.87 -2.75 12.85
C TYR A 158 2.69 -2.32 13.72
N ALA A 159 2.67 -1.04 14.07
CA ALA A 159 1.70 -0.42 14.97
C ALA A 159 0.59 0.28 14.18
N SER A 160 -0.42 -0.49 13.79
CA SER A 160 -1.66 0.08 13.25
C SER A 160 -2.87 -0.80 13.54
N LYS A 161 -3.93 -0.22 14.09
CA LYS A 161 -5.21 -0.93 14.26
C LYS A 161 -5.78 -1.40 12.92
N LEU A 162 -5.49 -0.65 11.85
CA LEU A 162 -5.93 -0.96 10.49
C LEU A 162 -5.02 -1.98 9.80
N ALA A 163 -3.76 -2.14 10.23
CA ALA A 163 -2.80 -3.10 9.67
C ALA A 163 -3.35 -4.52 9.60
N SER A 164 -3.89 -5.04 10.70
CA SER A 164 -4.34 -6.44 10.75
C SER A 164 -5.51 -6.70 9.79
N ARG A 165 -6.41 -5.72 9.63
CA ARG A 165 -7.51 -5.77 8.66
C ARG A 165 -6.99 -5.62 7.23
N ALA A 166 -6.07 -4.69 7.01
CA ALA A 166 -5.40 -4.45 5.74
C ALA A 166 -4.67 -5.71 5.23
N LEU A 167 -3.88 -6.37 6.07
CA LEU A 167 -3.16 -7.60 5.71
C LEU A 167 -4.12 -8.73 5.29
N ARG A 168 -5.32 -8.79 5.88
CA ARG A 168 -6.34 -9.76 5.46
C ARG A 168 -6.84 -9.50 4.04
N VAL A 169 -7.01 -8.24 3.65
CA VAL A 169 -7.35 -7.86 2.26
C VAL A 169 -6.24 -8.33 1.32
N TYR A 170 -4.98 -8.09 1.67
CA TYR A 170 -3.82 -8.51 0.86
C TYR A 170 -3.76 -10.03 0.70
N GLN A 171 -4.09 -10.79 1.75
CA GLN A 171 -4.17 -12.25 1.69
C GLN A 171 -5.31 -12.74 0.80
N THR A 172 -6.50 -12.14 0.93
CA THR A 172 -7.68 -12.54 0.15
C THR A 172 -7.52 -12.25 -1.34
N TYR A 173 -6.90 -11.11 -1.69
CA TYR A 173 -6.73 -10.68 -3.08
C TYR A 173 -5.32 -10.93 -3.63
N ALA A 174 -4.61 -11.93 -3.11
CA ALA A 174 -3.27 -12.28 -3.58
C ALA A 174 -3.21 -12.64 -5.07
N ASN A 175 -4.32 -13.09 -5.67
CA ASN A 175 -4.40 -13.35 -7.11
C ASN A 175 -4.28 -12.07 -7.96
N MET A 176 -4.57 -10.90 -7.39
CA MET A 176 -4.41 -9.58 -8.04
C MET A 176 -3.00 -9.01 -7.89
N MET A 177 -2.12 -9.72 -7.18
CA MET A 177 -0.71 -9.35 -7.00
C MET A 177 0.17 -9.99 -8.06
N ASN A 178 1.45 -9.62 -8.10
CA ASN A 178 2.39 -10.11 -9.11
C ASN A 178 2.62 -11.63 -9.06
N ALA A 179 3.29 -12.17 -10.09
CA ALA A 179 3.55 -13.61 -10.20
C ALA A 179 4.37 -14.16 -9.03
N ARG A 180 5.26 -13.35 -8.42
CA ARG A 180 6.06 -13.73 -7.26
C ARG A 180 5.16 -14.05 -6.06
N ILE A 181 4.25 -13.14 -5.71
CA ILE A 181 3.32 -13.34 -4.59
C ILE A 181 2.41 -14.53 -4.84
N ARG A 182 1.86 -14.66 -6.06
CA ARG A 182 1.00 -15.79 -6.42
C ARG A 182 1.71 -17.13 -6.25
N ALA A 183 2.97 -17.22 -6.69
CA ALA A 183 3.78 -18.43 -6.50
C ALA A 183 4.09 -18.71 -5.01
N GLN A 184 4.24 -17.67 -4.19
CA GLN A 184 4.46 -17.85 -2.75
C GLN A 184 3.22 -18.34 -2.01
N MET A 185 2.01 -17.97 -2.47
CA MET A 185 0.75 -18.41 -1.88
C MET A 185 0.59 -19.94 -1.85
N ASP A 186 1.16 -20.65 -2.83
CA ASP A 186 1.16 -22.11 -2.86
C ASP A 186 2.01 -22.74 -1.74
N LEU A 187 2.99 -21.99 -1.22
CA LEU A 187 3.90 -22.42 -0.15
C LEU A 187 3.44 -21.93 1.23
N GLY A 188 2.71 -20.82 1.29
CA GLY A 188 2.23 -20.22 2.52
C GLY A 188 1.83 -18.76 2.33
N ASN A 189 1.44 -18.09 3.42
CA ASN A 189 1.02 -16.70 3.37
C ASN A 189 2.24 -15.77 3.21
N PRO A 190 2.37 -15.02 2.09
CA PRO A 190 3.51 -14.14 1.82
C PRO A 190 3.56 -12.91 2.73
N PHE A 191 2.47 -12.61 3.43
CA PHE A 191 2.37 -11.56 4.44
C PHE A 191 2.42 -12.10 5.87
N ALA A 192 2.74 -13.39 6.06
CA ALA A 192 3.08 -13.95 7.36
C ALA A 192 4.58 -13.74 7.63
N PHE A 193 4.92 -12.52 8.03
CA PHE A 193 6.28 -12.10 8.29
C PHE A 193 6.92 -12.86 9.46
N ARG A 194 8.18 -13.24 9.32
CA ARG A 194 8.91 -14.00 10.34
C ARG A 194 9.51 -13.09 11.42
N TYR A 195 9.94 -11.89 11.03
CA TYR A 195 10.67 -10.96 11.89
C TYR A 195 9.85 -9.73 12.29
N ILE A 196 8.61 -9.63 11.82
CA ILE A 196 7.73 -8.48 12.03
C ILE A 196 6.54 -8.88 12.91
N ARG A 197 6.28 -8.08 13.95
CA ARG A 197 5.21 -8.31 14.92
C ARG A 197 4.17 -7.19 14.84
N ASN A 198 2.90 -7.56 14.80
CA ASN A 198 1.80 -6.59 14.83
C ASN A 198 1.56 -6.10 16.26
N LEU A 199 1.57 -4.78 16.46
CA LEU A 199 1.12 -4.14 17.70
C LEU A 199 -0.34 -3.70 17.55
N LYS A 200 -1.22 -4.25 18.38
CA LYS A 200 -2.65 -3.88 18.40
C LYS A 200 -2.87 -2.45 18.91
N SER A 201 -1.97 -1.96 19.76
CA SER A 201 -1.89 -0.58 20.26
C SER A 201 -0.48 -0.28 20.75
N ILE A 202 -0.05 0.99 20.72
CA ILE A 202 1.01 1.47 21.62
C ILE A 202 0.35 1.65 22.99
N ASP A 203 0.09 0.54 23.67
CA ASP A 203 -0.06 0.60 25.12
C ASP A 203 1.28 0.20 25.70
N VAL A 204 1.79 0.97 26.66
CA VAL A 204 3.16 0.88 27.20
C VAL A 204 3.41 -0.51 27.82
N ALA A 205 2.36 -1.23 28.19
CA ALA A 205 2.43 -2.60 28.67
C ALA A 205 2.76 -3.65 27.57
N SER A 206 2.52 -3.33 26.30
CA SER A 206 2.68 -4.25 25.16
C SER A 206 3.86 -3.92 24.24
N PHE A 207 4.46 -2.74 24.41
CA PHE A 207 5.61 -2.28 23.66
C PHE A 207 6.81 -2.11 24.61
N ASP A 208 7.73 -3.07 24.56
CA ASP A 208 9.00 -2.95 25.28
C ASP A 208 9.91 -1.96 24.54
N ASP A 209 9.84 -0.69 24.93
CA ASP A 209 10.71 0.37 24.42
C ASP A 209 12.11 0.30 25.05
N ARG A 210 12.75 -0.87 25.06
CA ARG A 210 14.12 -1.04 25.56
C ARG A 210 15.03 -1.53 24.45
N GLY A 211 16.13 -0.80 24.26
CA GLY A 211 17.11 -1.11 23.21
C GLY A 211 16.65 -0.73 21.80
N PRO A 212 17.34 -1.24 20.77
CA PRO A 212 17.06 -0.92 19.39
C PRO A 212 15.78 -1.59 18.89
N SER A 213 15.04 -0.89 18.05
CA SER A 213 13.82 -1.41 17.41
C SER A 213 13.50 -0.66 16.12
N VAL A 214 12.67 -1.28 15.28
CA VAL A 214 12.06 -0.63 14.11
C VAL A 214 10.55 -0.60 14.33
N VAL A 215 9.92 0.55 14.12
CA VAL A 215 8.47 0.74 14.34
C VAL A 215 7.86 1.38 13.09
N PHE A 216 6.99 0.64 12.41
CA PHE A 216 6.09 1.18 11.40
C PHE A 216 4.83 1.69 12.09
N ALA A 217 4.50 2.96 11.89
CA ALA A 217 3.35 3.57 12.54
C ALA A 217 2.52 4.39 11.54
N SER A 218 1.20 4.44 11.75
CA SER A 218 0.27 5.24 10.94
C SER A 218 -0.30 6.41 11.75
N PRO A 219 -0.70 7.53 11.11
CA PRO A 219 -0.66 7.85 9.66
C PRO A 219 0.73 8.25 9.11
N GLY A 220 0.93 8.12 7.79
CA GLY A 220 2.23 8.36 7.15
C GLY A 220 2.73 9.80 7.17
N MET A 221 1.85 10.77 7.40
CA MET A 221 2.16 12.20 7.37
C MET A 221 2.21 12.83 8.78
N LEU A 222 2.22 12.02 9.85
CA LEU A 222 2.38 12.47 11.24
C LEU A 222 1.34 13.49 11.72
N GLN A 223 0.16 13.57 11.11
CA GLN A 223 -0.83 14.59 11.49
C GLN A 223 -1.44 14.31 12.87
N SER A 224 -1.56 13.03 13.23
CA SER A 224 -2.22 12.58 14.46
C SER A 224 -1.81 11.14 14.79
N GLY A 225 -2.46 10.52 15.78
CA GLY A 225 -2.37 9.08 16.03
C GLY A 225 -1.00 8.55 16.46
N VAL A 226 -0.85 7.24 16.31
CA VAL A 226 0.27 6.43 16.81
C VAL A 226 1.60 6.88 16.24
N SER A 227 1.66 7.30 14.98
CA SER A 227 2.91 7.76 14.37
C SER A 227 3.44 9.07 14.96
N ARG A 228 2.56 9.91 15.54
CA ARG A 228 2.92 11.21 16.09
C ARG A 228 3.27 11.15 17.58
N GLN A 229 2.77 10.13 18.29
CA GLN A 229 3.01 9.89 19.71
C GLN A 229 4.37 9.23 19.90
#